data_AF-A0A2V4S998-F1
#
_entry.id   AF-A0A2V4S998-F1
#
_cell.length_a   1.000
_cell.length_b   1.000
_cell.length_c   1.000
_cell.angle_alpha   90.00
_cell.angle_beta   90.00
_cell.angle_gamma   90.00
#
_symmetry.space_group_name_H-M   'P 1'
#
loop_
_entity.id
_entity.type
_entity.pdbx_description
1 polymer ?
#
loop_
_entity_poly.entity_id
_entity_poly.type
_entity_poly.pdbx_seq_one_letter_code
_entity_poly.pdbx_strand_id
1 'polypeptide(L)'
;DPQALPEELARRETLKAKLDEACARLEADAKAQTEAARPAYEKKKAVYDAKTGRRGRAPKPPDDEPPPDRQISLTDPDSRLMRRSDAHEFRQAYNAQAIVCAEGSQLIVTTGVVATSADAPSFADTVLSMEDTIGLPETVLADTGYASGQAVRKLREKGIDPLVAIGRPCARRPYDFRPRPAEREPRRITEPWRLAMKDRLETTEAGDLYRLRKQTVEPVFGIIKSIMGFRRFSLRGLAKVTTEWTLVALAYNCKRMARLQTA
;
A
#
# COMPACT_ATOMS: atom_id res chain seq x y z
N ASP A 1 -31.15 22.90 32.93
CA ASP A 1 -31.09 21.83 33.93
C ASP A 1 -30.04 22.21 34.98
N PRO A 2 -30.41 22.51 36.24
CA PRO A 2 -29.47 22.95 37.27
C PRO A 2 -28.45 21.87 37.68
N GLN A 3 -28.59 20.63 37.19
CA GLN A 3 -27.60 19.56 37.32
C GLN A 3 -26.63 19.45 36.13
N ALA A 4 -26.78 20.27 35.08
CA ALA A 4 -25.87 20.25 33.95
C ALA A 4 -24.49 20.79 34.36
N LEU A 5 -23.45 19.98 34.14
CA LEU A 5 -22.07 20.41 34.29
C LEU A 5 -21.82 21.68 33.45
N PRO A 6 -20.96 22.61 33.92
CA PRO A 6 -20.45 23.68 33.07
C PRO A 6 -19.97 23.11 31.74
N GLU A 7 -20.35 23.72 30.61
CA GLU A 7 -20.09 23.15 29.28
C GLU A 7 -18.62 22.77 29.06
N GLU A 8 -17.70 23.52 29.68
CA GLU A 8 -16.27 23.26 29.61
C GLU A 8 -15.87 21.93 30.30
N LEU A 9 -16.47 21.61 31.45
CA LEU A 9 -16.20 20.36 32.17
C LEU A 9 -16.76 19.16 31.42
N ALA A 10 -17.99 19.26 30.89
CA ALA A 10 -18.58 18.22 30.04
C ALA A 10 -17.74 17.95 28.78
N ARG A 11 -17.15 18.99 28.16
CA ARG A 11 -16.22 18.86 27.03
C ARG A 11 -14.92 18.14 27.41
N ARG A 12 -14.40 18.39 28.62
CA ARG A 12 -13.19 17.72 29.13
C ARG A 12 -13.43 16.25 29.46
N GLU A 13 -14.57 15.92 30.07
CA GLU A 13 -14.95 14.53 30.36
C GLU A 13 -15.17 13.74 29.07
N THR A 14 -15.87 14.31 28.09
CA THR A 14 -16.05 13.66 26.79
C THR A 14 -14.73 13.49 26.03
N LEU A 15 -13.81 14.45 26.13
CA LEU A 15 -12.46 14.30 25.57
C LEU A 15 -11.67 13.20 26.27
N LYS A 16 -11.71 13.15 27.62
CA LYS A 16 -11.06 12.11 28.41
C LYS A 16 -11.56 10.73 28.01
N ALA A 17 -12.88 10.54 27.94
CA ALA A 17 -13.46 9.27 27.51
C ALA A 17 -12.98 8.84 26.11
N LYS A 18 -12.86 9.77 25.16
CA LYS A 18 -12.30 9.49 23.82
C LYS A 18 -10.81 9.12 23.86
N LEU A 19 -10.03 9.75 24.74
CA LEU A 19 -8.62 9.41 24.93
C LEU A 19 -8.47 8.01 25.54
N ASP A 20 -9.26 7.69 26.56
CA ASP A 20 -9.26 6.38 27.21
C ASP A 20 -9.65 5.28 26.21
N GLU A 21 -10.68 5.51 25.38
CA GLU A 21 -11.07 4.62 24.29
C GLU A 21 -9.95 4.44 23.24
N ALA A 22 -9.25 5.51 22.90
CA ALA A 22 -8.14 5.47 21.95
C ALA A 22 -6.95 4.67 22.50
N CYS A 23 -6.61 4.83 23.78
CA CYS A 23 -5.59 4.03 24.46
C CYS A 23 -5.97 2.55 24.47
N ALA A 24 -7.20 2.21 24.88
CA ALA A 24 -7.68 0.84 24.91
C ALA A 24 -7.62 0.17 23.52
N ARG A 25 -7.93 0.91 22.46
CA ARG A 25 -7.78 0.43 21.07
C ARG A 25 -6.33 0.19 20.69
N LEU A 26 -5.41 1.09 21.04
CA LEU A 26 -3.99 0.91 20.75
C LEU A 26 -3.43 -0.35 21.43
N GLU A 27 -3.83 -0.60 22.67
CA GLU A 27 -3.46 -1.81 23.40
C GLU A 27 -4.07 -3.07 22.79
N ALA A 28 -5.37 -3.03 22.42
CA ALA A 28 -6.03 -4.15 21.76
C ALA A 28 -5.39 -4.46 20.39
N ASP A 29 -5.09 -3.44 19.59
CA ASP A 29 -4.39 -3.57 18.31
C ASP A 29 -2.98 -4.16 18.47
N ALA A 30 -2.25 -3.76 19.53
CA ALA A 30 -0.92 -4.29 19.83
C ALA A 30 -1.00 -5.78 20.18
N LYS A 31 -1.92 -6.16 21.06
CA LYS A 31 -2.18 -7.58 21.41
C LYS A 31 -2.60 -8.41 20.21
N ALA A 32 -3.51 -7.91 19.37
CA ALA A 32 -3.90 -8.63 18.16
C ALA A 32 -2.72 -8.82 17.19
N GLN A 33 -1.84 -7.82 17.07
CA GLN A 33 -0.63 -7.93 16.26
C GLN A 33 0.38 -8.92 16.83
N THR A 34 0.54 -8.98 18.16
CA THR A 34 1.43 -9.96 18.78
C THR A 34 0.91 -11.37 18.62
N GLU A 35 -0.40 -11.59 18.84
CA GLU A 35 -1.04 -12.88 18.61
C GLU A 35 -0.87 -13.35 17.17
N ALA A 36 -1.07 -12.47 16.18
CA ALA A 36 -0.82 -12.77 14.79
C ALA A 36 0.67 -13.05 14.47
N ALA A 37 1.60 -12.41 15.21
CA ALA A 37 3.04 -12.59 15.03
C ALA A 37 3.61 -13.81 15.76
N ARG A 38 2.96 -14.31 16.82
CA ARG A 38 3.38 -15.50 17.60
C ARG A 38 3.75 -16.72 16.74
N PRO A 39 2.92 -17.19 15.79
CA PRO A 39 3.27 -18.39 15.00
C PRO A 39 4.51 -18.16 14.12
N ALA A 40 4.71 -16.94 13.60
CA ALA A 40 5.89 -16.61 12.82
C ALA A 40 7.15 -16.50 13.72
N TYR A 41 6.99 -15.99 14.93
CA TYR A 41 8.05 -15.95 15.94
C TYR A 41 8.46 -17.36 16.37
N GLU A 42 7.50 -18.24 16.67
CA GLU A 42 7.75 -19.63 17.06
C GLU A 42 8.52 -20.40 15.97
N LYS A 43 8.12 -20.25 14.69
CA LYS A 43 8.86 -20.82 13.56
C LYS A 43 10.31 -20.31 13.51
N LYS A 44 10.53 -19.01 13.69
CA LYS A 44 11.87 -18.42 13.70
C LYS A 44 12.70 -18.90 14.89
N LYS A 45 12.07 -19.03 16.07
CA LYS A 45 12.70 -19.53 17.29
C LYS A 45 13.10 -20.99 17.13
N ALA A 46 12.21 -21.85 16.63
CA ALA A 46 12.51 -23.26 16.36
C ALA A 46 13.69 -23.42 15.38
N VAL A 47 13.75 -22.62 14.31
CA VAL A 47 14.88 -22.62 13.35
C VAL A 47 16.18 -22.12 14.01
N TYR A 48 16.10 -21.13 14.90
CA TYR A 48 17.26 -20.65 15.65
C TYR A 48 17.79 -21.70 16.63
N ASP A 49 16.88 -22.36 17.36
CA ASP A 49 17.20 -23.38 18.35
C ASP A 49 17.78 -24.66 17.70
N ALA A 50 17.36 -24.97 16.47
CA ALA A 50 17.88 -26.10 15.69
C ALA A 50 19.29 -25.89 15.08
N LYS A 51 19.83 -24.66 15.07
CA LYS A 51 21.16 -24.38 14.50
C LYS A 51 22.29 -24.77 15.46
N THR A 52 23.13 -25.71 15.05
CA THR A 52 24.40 -26.04 15.71
C THR A 52 25.41 -24.91 15.49
N GLY A 53 25.69 -24.15 16.55
CA GLY A 53 26.52 -22.94 16.51
C GLY A 53 25.66 -21.68 16.43
N ARG A 54 25.35 -21.10 17.60
CA ARG A 54 24.52 -19.89 17.76
C ARG A 54 25.25 -18.64 17.25
N ARG A 55 25.38 -18.49 15.93
CA ARG A 55 25.84 -17.23 15.32
C ARG A 55 24.63 -16.33 15.07
N GLY A 56 24.62 -15.17 15.73
CA GLY A 56 23.60 -14.13 15.58
C GLY A 56 22.67 -13.97 16.79
N ARG A 57 21.96 -12.84 16.83
CA ARG A 57 21.03 -12.48 17.91
C ARG A 57 19.78 -13.37 17.86
N ALA A 58 19.36 -13.88 19.03
CA ALA A 58 18.11 -14.62 19.16
C ALA A 58 16.91 -13.78 18.67
N PRO A 59 15.87 -14.42 18.07
CA PRO A 59 14.65 -13.73 17.71
C PRO A 59 14.04 -13.05 18.95
N LYS A 60 13.70 -11.76 18.83
CA LYS A 60 12.99 -11.05 19.90
C LYS A 60 11.52 -11.49 19.93
N PRO A 61 10.95 -11.73 21.12
CA PRO A 61 9.51 -11.97 21.23
C PRO A 61 8.73 -10.72 20.76
N PRO A 62 7.52 -10.90 20.21
CA PRO A 62 6.59 -9.80 19.98
C PRO A 62 6.27 -9.09 21.31
N ASP A 63 6.12 -7.77 21.28
CA ASP A 63 5.81 -6.95 22.45
C ASP A 63 4.31 -6.64 22.48
N ASP A 64 3.63 -7.00 23.56
CA ASP A 64 2.16 -6.89 23.69
C ASP A 64 1.71 -5.44 23.88
N GLU A 65 2.63 -4.53 24.19
CA GLU A 65 2.36 -3.11 24.36
C GLU A 65 2.62 -2.32 23.05
N PRO A 66 1.78 -1.29 22.76
CA PRO A 66 2.04 -0.42 21.63
C PRO A 66 3.32 0.40 21.88
N PRO A 67 4.11 0.68 20.83
CA PRO A 67 5.30 1.52 20.98
C PRO A 67 4.91 2.95 21.38
N PRO A 68 5.77 3.67 22.13
CA PRO A 68 5.42 4.94 22.77
C PRO A 68 5.14 6.08 21.78
N ASP A 69 5.59 5.95 20.53
CA ASP A 69 5.37 6.90 19.44
C ASP A 69 4.13 6.58 18.59
N ARG A 70 3.41 5.49 18.90
CA ARG A 70 2.20 5.10 18.15
C ARG A 70 1.07 6.08 18.39
N GLN A 71 0.51 6.61 17.30
CA GLN A 71 -0.59 7.58 17.35
C GLN A 71 -1.79 7.06 16.54
N ILE A 72 -2.99 7.35 17.04
CA ILE A 72 -4.28 7.08 16.38
C ILE A 72 -5.09 8.37 16.32
N SER A 73 -5.90 8.52 15.26
CA SER A 73 -6.82 9.66 15.16
C SER A 73 -8.04 9.44 16.05
N LEU A 74 -8.35 10.43 16.91
CA LEU A 74 -9.57 10.43 17.72
C LEU A 74 -10.85 10.62 16.89
N THR A 75 -10.72 11.10 15.66
CA THR A 75 -11.86 11.42 14.78
C THR A 75 -12.09 10.37 13.71
N ASP A 76 -11.05 9.64 13.32
CA ASP A 76 -11.10 8.58 12.33
C ASP A 76 -10.14 7.44 12.71
N PRO A 77 -10.55 6.53 13.60
CA PRO A 77 -9.71 5.47 14.16
C PRO A 77 -9.12 4.52 13.10
N ASP A 78 -9.77 4.37 11.95
CA ASP A 78 -9.35 3.48 10.88
C ASP A 78 -8.25 4.10 10.00
N SER A 79 -8.07 5.42 10.04
CA SER A 79 -7.00 6.11 9.31
C SER A 79 -5.62 5.81 9.91
N ARG A 80 -4.56 5.96 9.12
CA ARG A 80 -3.17 5.85 9.60
C ARG A 80 -2.35 7.05 9.17
N LEU A 81 -1.32 7.34 9.97
CA LEU A 81 -0.31 8.33 9.61
C LEU A 81 0.54 7.77 8.47
N MET A 82 0.45 8.43 7.33
CA MET A 82 1.18 8.07 6.12
C MET A 82 1.90 9.29 5.57
N ARG A 83 3.03 9.08 4.90
CA ARG A 83 3.75 10.12 4.16
C ARG A 83 3.86 9.70 2.70
N ARG A 84 3.74 10.65 1.79
CA ARG A 84 3.86 10.40 0.34
C ARG A 84 5.30 10.13 -0.09
N SER A 85 6.27 10.81 0.53
CA SER A 85 7.70 10.64 0.29
C SER A 85 8.49 11.12 1.50
N ASP A 86 9.81 10.91 1.51
CA ASP A 86 10.69 11.38 2.59
C ASP A 86 10.68 12.91 2.78
N ALA A 87 10.33 13.66 1.73
CA ALA A 87 10.27 15.12 1.75
C ALA A 87 8.85 15.67 2.04
N HIS A 88 7.86 14.81 2.26
CA HIS A 88 6.49 15.21 2.53
C HIS A 88 6.12 14.98 3.99
N GLU A 89 5.24 15.84 4.50
CA GLU A 89 4.67 15.74 5.84
C GLU A 89 3.87 14.45 6.03
N PHE A 90 3.76 14.02 7.29
CA PHE A 90 2.84 12.97 7.67
C PHE A 90 1.40 13.50 7.65
N ARG A 91 0.50 12.73 7.07
CA ARG A 91 -0.94 13.01 7.01
C ARG A 91 -1.71 11.79 7.46
N GLN A 92 -2.85 12.01 8.12
CA GLN A 92 -3.83 10.95 8.30
C GLN A 92 -4.45 10.63 6.94
N ALA A 93 -4.30 9.39 6.50
CA ALA A 93 -4.70 8.98 5.17
C ALA A 93 -5.08 7.50 5.11
N TYR A 94 -5.66 7.13 3.97
CA TYR A 94 -5.82 5.76 3.50
C TYR A 94 -5.03 5.58 2.22
N ASN A 95 -4.56 4.35 1.99
CA ASN A 95 -3.91 3.99 0.75
C ASN A 95 -4.96 3.43 -0.21
N ALA A 96 -5.33 4.25 -1.20
CA ALA A 96 -6.29 3.91 -2.23
C ALA A 96 -5.59 3.33 -3.46
N GLN A 97 -5.89 2.08 -3.77
CA GLN A 97 -5.31 1.29 -4.84
C GLN A 97 -6.34 1.10 -5.97
N ALA A 98 -5.84 1.04 -7.20
CA ALA A 98 -6.65 0.76 -8.38
C ALA A 98 -5.84 -0.09 -9.36
N ILE A 99 -6.51 -1.08 -9.94
CA ILE A 99 -6.00 -1.86 -11.07
C ILE A 99 -6.62 -1.29 -12.32
N VAL A 100 -5.78 -0.95 -13.28
CA VAL A 100 -6.16 -0.30 -14.54
C VAL A 100 -5.79 -1.23 -15.70
N CYS A 101 -6.71 -1.39 -16.65
CA CYS A 101 -6.44 -2.09 -17.89
C CYS A 101 -5.36 -1.37 -18.71
N ALA A 102 -4.25 -2.06 -18.97
CA ALA A 102 -3.11 -1.53 -19.69
C ALA A 102 -3.25 -1.62 -21.22
N GLU A 103 -4.24 -2.36 -21.72
CA GLU A 103 -4.51 -2.62 -23.15
C GLU A 103 -5.25 -1.47 -23.85
N GLY A 104 -4.97 -0.22 -23.45
CA GLY A 104 -5.47 0.99 -24.12
C GLY A 104 -6.80 1.55 -23.62
N SER A 105 -7.68 0.73 -23.02
CA SER A 105 -8.96 1.23 -22.49
C SER A 105 -8.78 2.21 -21.32
N GLN A 106 -7.72 2.04 -20.52
CA GLN A 106 -7.45 2.77 -19.27
C GLN A 106 -8.62 2.68 -18.27
N LEU A 107 -9.49 1.67 -18.38
CA LEU A 107 -10.58 1.46 -17.43
C LEU A 107 -10.03 0.91 -16.11
N ILE A 108 -10.60 1.37 -15.00
CA ILE A 108 -10.34 0.81 -13.67
C ILE A 108 -11.16 -0.47 -13.54
N VAL A 109 -10.47 -1.58 -13.32
CA VAL A 109 -11.07 -2.91 -13.19
C VAL A 109 -11.47 -3.19 -11.75
N THR A 110 -10.51 -2.98 -10.83
CA THR A 110 -10.67 -3.29 -9.41
C THR A 110 -10.10 -2.16 -8.59
N THR A 111 -10.71 -1.90 -7.44
CA THR A 111 -10.25 -0.93 -6.45
C THR A 111 -10.03 -1.58 -5.10
N GLY A 112 -9.06 -1.07 -4.34
CA GLY A 112 -8.83 -1.46 -2.96
C GLY A 112 -8.54 -0.23 -2.10
N VAL A 113 -8.89 -0.29 -0.83
CA VAL A 113 -8.49 0.72 0.15
C VAL A 113 -7.91 0.00 1.35
N VAL A 114 -6.70 0.38 1.74
CA VAL A 114 -6.03 -0.19 2.91
C VAL A 114 -5.51 0.89 3.85
N ALA A 115 -5.64 0.63 5.14
CA ALA A 115 -5.10 1.46 6.20
C ALA A 115 -3.65 1.08 6.52
N THR A 116 -2.78 1.04 5.50
CA THR A 116 -1.34 0.80 5.68
C THR A 116 -0.52 1.67 4.73
N SER A 117 0.66 2.08 5.18
CA SER A 117 1.59 2.87 4.39
C SER A 117 2.34 2.04 3.34
N ALA A 118 2.33 0.72 3.46
CA ALA A 118 3.01 -0.19 2.53
C ALA A 118 2.04 -0.73 1.47
N ASP A 119 2.47 -0.72 0.20
CA ASP A 119 1.65 -1.20 -0.92
C ASP A 119 1.68 -2.73 -1.09
N ALA A 120 2.81 -3.35 -0.74
CA ALA A 120 3.06 -4.78 -0.94
C ALA A 120 2.02 -5.75 -0.33
N PRO A 121 1.47 -5.54 0.88
CA PRO A 121 0.57 -6.51 1.51
C PRO A 121 -0.71 -6.77 0.73
N SER A 122 -1.28 -5.74 0.09
CA SER A 122 -2.57 -5.85 -0.61
C SER A 122 -2.42 -6.15 -2.10
N PHE A 123 -1.19 -6.23 -2.63
CA PHE A 123 -0.94 -6.40 -4.06
C PHE A 123 -1.62 -7.64 -4.65
N ALA A 124 -1.23 -8.81 -4.14
CA ALA A 124 -1.71 -10.08 -4.66
C ALA A 124 -3.21 -10.23 -4.41
N ASP A 125 -3.67 -9.88 -3.20
CA ASP A 125 -5.07 -10.07 -2.82
C ASP A 125 -6.00 -9.16 -3.67
N THR A 126 -5.57 -7.92 -4.01
CA THR A 126 -6.35 -7.04 -4.89
C THR A 126 -6.42 -7.59 -6.31
N VAL A 127 -5.31 -8.12 -6.86
CA VAL A 127 -5.31 -8.74 -8.18
C VAL A 127 -6.20 -9.99 -8.18
N LEU A 128 -6.07 -10.86 -7.19
CA LEU A 128 -6.83 -12.11 -7.12
C LEU A 128 -8.33 -11.88 -6.89
N SER A 129 -8.71 -10.76 -6.26
CA SER A 129 -10.14 -10.42 -6.09
C SER A 129 -10.90 -10.22 -7.40
N MET A 130 -10.20 -10.06 -8.55
CA MET A 130 -10.87 -9.95 -9.85
C MET A 130 -11.21 -11.32 -10.47
N GLU A 131 -10.75 -12.43 -9.89
CA GLU A 131 -11.01 -13.80 -10.37
C GLU A 131 -12.52 -14.03 -10.57
N ASP A 132 -13.33 -13.59 -9.61
CA ASP A 132 -14.79 -13.78 -9.62
C ASP A 132 -15.57 -12.72 -10.44
N THR A 133 -14.90 -11.70 -10.98
CA THR A 133 -15.57 -10.59 -11.68
C THR A 133 -15.33 -10.60 -13.18
N ILE A 134 -14.09 -10.37 -13.60
CA ILE A 134 -13.71 -10.29 -15.02
C ILE A 134 -12.69 -11.36 -15.43
N GLY A 135 -12.20 -12.14 -14.47
CA GLY A 135 -11.14 -13.12 -14.67
C GLY A 135 -9.73 -12.54 -14.42
N LEU A 136 -8.76 -13.43 -14.23
CA LEU A 136 -7.38 -13.05 -13.93
C LEU A 136 -6.61 -12.62 -15.18
N PRO A 137 -5.74 -11.62 -15.08
CA PRO A 137 -4.92 -11.16 -16.21
C PRO A 137 -3.74 -12.09 -16.41
N GLU A 138 -3.24 -12.19 -17.64
CA GLU A 138 -1.99 -12.92 -17.92
C GLU A 138 -0.77 -12.21 -17.31
N THR A 139 -0.72 -10.88 -17.40
CA THR A 139 0.40 -10.07 -16.91
C THR A 139 -0.07 -8.90 -16.07
N VAL A 140 0.64 -8.60 -14.97
CA VAL A 140 0.36 -7.44 -14.09
C VAL A 140 1.58 -6.54 -13.98
N LEU A 141 1.39 -5.24 -14.21
CA LEU A 141 2.45 -4.23 -14.11
C LEU A 141 2.37 -3.51 -12.76
N ALA A 142 3.46 -3.47 -11.99
CA ALA A 142 3.46 -2.81 -10.69
C ALA A 142 4.74 -2.02 -10.37
N ASP A 143 4.58 -1.01 -9.51
CA ASP A 143 5.67 -0.20 -8.98
C ASP A 143 6.54 -0.95 -7.96
N THR A 144 7.72 -0.40 -7.67
CA THR A 144 8.64 -0.95 -6.67
C THR A 144 8.02 -1.08 -5.27
N GLY A 145 7.01 -0.27 -4.93
CA GLY A 145 6.28 -0.38 -3.66
C GLY A 145 5.58 -1.74 -3.48
N TYR A 146 5.21 -2.40 -4.59
CA TYR A 146 4.55 -3.70 -4.61
C TYR A 146 5.54 -4.88 -4.65
N ALA A 147 6.85 -4.64 -4.64
CA ALA A 147 7.88 -5.67 -4.75
C ALA A 147 7.97 -6.56 -3.50
N SER A 148 7.15 -7.61 -3.45
CA SER A 148 7.14 -8.64 -2.42
C SER A 148 7.28 -10.04 -3.00
N GLY A 149 8.25 -10.80 -2.48
CA GLY A 149 8.48 -12.18 -2.93
C GLY A 149 7.29 -13.10 -2.64
N GLN A 150 6.55 -12.87 -1.54
CA GLN A 150 5.34 -13.63 -1.24
C GLN A 150 4.21 -13.31 -2.23
N ALA A 151 4.01 -12.03 -2.54
CA ALA A 151 2.99 -11.61 -3.50
C ALA A 151 3.28 -12.13 -4.91
N VAL A 152 4.54 -12.03 -5.35
CA VAL A 152 4.98 -12.56 -6.66
C VAL A 152 4.78 -14.07 -6.75
N ARG A 153 5.06 -14.83 -5.68
CA ARG A 153 4.82 -16.29 -5.65
C ARG A 153 3.33 -16.60 -5.75
N LYS A 154 2.48 -15.97 -4.92
CA LYS A 154 1.02 -16.15 -4.96
C LYS A 154 0.44 -15.90 -6.35
N LEU A 155 0.89 -14.86 -7.04
CA LEU A 155 0.42 -14.52 -8.39
C LEU A 155 0.86 -15.57 -9.42
N ARG A 156 2.12 -16.01 -9.38
CA ARG A 156 2.64 -17.03 -10.29
C ARG A 156 1.99 -18.40 -10.10
N GLU A 157 1.65 -18.77 -8.87
CA GLU A 157 0.89 -20.00 -8.57
C GLU A 157 -0.48 -20.00 -9.25
N LYS A 158 -1.05 -18.82 -9.50
CA LYS A 158 -2.31 -18.61 -10.22
C LYS A 158 -2.12 -18.40 -11.73
N GLY A 159 -0.91 -18.58 -12.25
CA GLY A 159 -0.59 -18.43 -13.67
C GLY A 159 -0.40 -16.99 -14.15
N ILE A 160 -0.35 -16.02 -13.24
CA ILE A 160 -0.17 -14.60 -13.56
C ILE A 160 1.33 -14.28 -13.58
N ASP A 161 1.80 -13.53 -14.59
CA ASP A 161 3.16 -12.99 -14.65
C ASP A 161 3.22 -11.55 -14.09
N PRO A 162 3.77 -11.34 -12.88
CA PRO A 162 3.93 -10.00 -12.34
C PRO A 162 5.23 -9.35 -12.84
N LEU A 163 5.14 -8.20 -13.50
CA LEU A 163 6.27 -7.34 -13.85
C LEU A 163 6.39 -6.20 -12.84
N VAL A 164 7.30 -6.35 -11.88
CA VAL A 164 7.47 -5.44 -10.75
C VAL A 164 8.88 -4.87 -10.70
N ALA A 165 9.03 -3.54 -10.66
CA ALA A 165 10.37 -2.94 -10.60
C ALA A 165 11.10 -3.27 -9.31
N ILE A 166 12.29 -3.84 -9.45
CA ILE A 166 13.22 -4.09 -8.35
C ILE A 166 14.20 -2.92 -8.24
N GLY A 167 13.73 -1.83 -7.64
CA GLY A 167 14.53 -0.63 -7.37
C GLY A 167 14.29 0.51 -8.35
N ARG A 168 14.83 1.69 -8.01
CA ARG A 168 14.73 2.85 -8.90
C ARG A 168 15.60 2.59 -10.14
N PRO A 169 15.05 2.63 -11.37
CA PRO A 169 15.90 2.79 -12.53
C PRO A 169 16.70 4.07 -12.35
N CYS A 170 17.95 4.03 -12.84
CA CYS A 170 18.96 5.06 -12.66
C CYS A 170 18.34 6.47 -12.66
N ALA A 171 18.53 7.23 -11.58
CA ALA A 171 17.82 8.49 -11.31
C ALA A 171 18.21 9.65 -12.23
N ARG A 172 18.86 9.37 -13.36
CA ARG A 172 19.42 10.37 -14.25
C ARG A 172 18.41 10.75 -15.32
N ARG A 173 17.90 11.97 -15.22
CA ARG A 173 17.22 12.60 -16.36
C ARG A 173 18.30 13.00 -17.37
N PRO A 174 18.13 12.73 -18.68
CA PRO A 174 19.11 13.15 -19.70
C PRO A 174 19.45 14.65 -19.65
N TYR A 175 18.53 15.46 -19.13
CA TYR A 175 18.61 16.92 -19.02
C TYR A 175 18.93 17.43 -17.59
N ASP A 176 19.48 16.59 -16.72
CA ASP A 176 19.94 17.01 -15.39
C ASP A 176 21.44 17.39 -15.42
N PHE A 177 21.71 18.72 -15.41
CA PHE A 177 23.06 19.29 -15.48
C PHE A 177 23.72 19.49 -14.11
N ARG A 178 23.07 19.07 -13.00
CA ARG A 178 23.67 19.16 -11.67
C ARG A 178 24.93 18.28 -11.58
N PRO A 179 25.90 18.62 -10.71
CA PRO A 179 27.09 17.81 -10.49
C PRO A 179 26.71 16.36 -10.19
N ARG A 180 27.47 15.41 -10.73
CA ARG A 180 27.20 13.98 -10.50
C ARG A 180 27.27 13.72 -8.99
N PRO A 181 26.20 13.19 -8.37
CA PRO A 181 26.30 12.67 -7.02
C PRO A 181 27.39 11.60 -6.99
N ALA A 182 28.09 11.47 -5.87
CA ALA A 182 29.04 10.38 -5.68
C ALA A 182 28.35 9.04 -6.02
N GLU A 183 29.04 8.19 -6.79
CA GLU A 183 28.54 6.86 -7.11
C GLU A 183 28.28 6.12 -5.81
N ARG A 184 27.01 5.77 -5.56
CA ARG A 184 26.63 4.95 -4.42
C ARG A 184 26.75 3.51 -4.88
N GLU A 185 27.47 2.68 -4.12
CA GLU A 185 27.49 1.25 -4.37
C GLU A 185 26.03 0.73 -4.40
N PRO A 186 25.63 0.05 -5.48
CA PRO A 186 24.28 -0.49 -5.55
C PRO A 186 24.11 -1.49 -4.42
N ARG A 187 22.98 -1.39 -3.71
CA ARG A 187 22.65 -2.38 -2.67
C ARG A 187 22.65 -3.76 -3.31
N ARG A 188 23.48 -4.67 -2.79
CA ARG A 188 23.56 -6.04 -3.28
C ARG A 188 22.20 -6.71 -3.16
N ILE A 189 21.64 -7.10 -4.30
CA ILE A 189 20.39 -7.86 -4.35
C ILE A 189 20.75 -9.33 -4.07
N THR A 190 20.34 -9.83 -2.91
CA THR A 190 20.65 -11.20 -2.48
C THR A 190 19.55 -12.19 -2.87
N GLU A 191 18.31 -11.72 -3.08
CA GLU A 191 17.18 -12.61 -3.30
C GLU A 191 17.09 -13.08 -4.77
N PRO A 192 17.04 -14.40 -5.04
CA PRO A 192 17.05 -14.93 -6.41
C PRO A 192 15.90 -14.41 -7.28
N TRP A 193 14.69 -14.30 -6.72
CA TRP A 193 13.52 -13.83 -7.47
C TRP A 193 13.66 -12.37 -7.91
N ARG A 194 14.39 -11.55 -7.16
CA ARG A 194 14.64 -10.14 -7.48
C ARG A 194 15.63 -10.01 -8.65
N LEU A 195 16.65 -10.86 -8.68
CA LEU A 195 17.60 -10.94 -9.79
C LEU A 195 16.88 -11.40 -11.07
N ALA A 196 16.13 -12.50 -10.99
CA ALA A 196 15.35 -12.99 -12.12
C ALA A 196 14.33 -11.96 -12.64
N MET A 197 13.70 -11.19 -11.75
CA MET A 197 12.79 -10.11 -12.15
C MET A 197 13.52 -8.95 -12.84
N LYS A 198 14.70 -8.58 -12.32
CA LYS A 198 15.54 -7.54 -12.93
C LYS A 198 15.94 -7.95 -14.34
N ASP A 199 16.45 -9.17 -14.51
CA ASP A 199 16.87 -9.69 -15.81
C ASP A 199 15.68 -9.79 -16.79
N ARG A 200 14.49 -10.19 -16.30
CA ARG A 200 13.26 -10.19 -17.09
C ARG A 200 12.89 -8.78 -17.56
N LEU A 201 12.92 -7.77 -16.70
CA LEU A 201 12.62 -6.38 -17.06
C LEU A 201 13.64 -5.76 -18.03
N GLU A 202 14.84 -6.32 -18.14
CA GLU A 202 15.85 -5.91 -19.13
C GLU A 202 15.59 -6.50 -20.52
N THR A 203 14.76 -7.55 -20.64
CA THR A 203 14.33 -8.06 -21.95
C THR A 203 13.45 -7.03 -22.67
N THR A 204 13.54 -6.98 -24.00
CA THR A 204 12.78 -6.01 -24.81
C THR A 204 11.28 -6.18 -24.65
N GLU A 205 10.76 -7.41 -24.72
CA GLU A 205 9.32 -7.67 -24.61
C GLU A 205 8.74 -7.23 -23.26
N ALA A 206 9.31 -7.70 -22.15
CA ALA A 206 8.81 -7.37 -20.81
C ALA A 206 9.10 -5.90 -20.45
N GLY A 207 10.23 -5.35 -20.91
CA GLY A 207 10.55 -3.94 -20.76
C GLY A 207 9.54 -3.04 -21.46
N ASP A 208 9.08 -3.41 -22.64
CA ASP A 208 8.11 -2.67 -23.45
C ASP A 208 6.71 -2.71 -22.82
N LEU A 209 6.26 -3.88 -22.38
CA LEU A 209 5.03 -4.03 -21.60
C LEU A 209 5.09 -3.19 -20.32
N TYR A 210 6.19 -3.28 -19.58
CA TYR A 210 6.37 -2.54 -18.34
C TYR A 210 6.35 -1.02 -18.54
N ARG A 211 6.84 -0.52 -19.69
CA ARG A 211 6.78 0.92 -20.04
C ARG A 211 5.35 1.44 -20.17
N LEU A 212 4.37 0.59 -20.52
CA LEU A 212 2.95 0.97 -20.63
C LEU A 212 2.39 1.52 -19.32
N ARG A 213 2.95 1.14 -18.16
CA ARG A 213 2.47 1.64 -16.85
C ARG A 213 2.46 3.18 -16.78
N LYS A 214 3.48 3.83 -17.33
CA LYS A 214 3.59 5.30 -17.34
C LYS A 214 2.49 5.97 -18.17
N GLN A 215 1.92 5.25 -19.13
CA GLN A 215 0.90 5.75 -20.06
C GLN A 215 -0.52 5.34 -19.65
N THR A 216 -0.68 4.53 -18.60
CA THR A 216 -1.96 3.91 -18.24
C THR A 216 -2.42 4.39 -16.86
N VAL A 217 -1.80 3.90 -15.79
CA VAL A 217 -2.24 4.20 -14.41
C VAL A 217 -1.94 5.64 -13.99
N GLU A 218 -0.82 6.22 -14.42
CA GLU A 218 -0.45 7.60 -14.06
C GLU A 218 -1.45 8.64 -14.61
N PRO A 219 -1.87 8.58 -15.89
CA PRO A 219 -2.94 9.42 -16.41
C PRO A 219 -4.27 9.26 -15.67
N VAL A 220 -4.67 8.04 -15.32
CA VAL A 220 -5.93 7.78 -14.58
C VAL A 220 -5.95 8.54 -13.25
N PHE A 221 -4.89 8.38 -12.43
CA PHE A 221 -4.77 9.12 -11.19
C PHE A 221 -4.63 10.63 -11.42
N GLY A 222 -3.99 11.05 -12.51
CA GLY A 222 -3.92 12.46 -12.92
C GLY A 222 -5.30 13.06 -13.20
N ILE A 223 -6.15 12.33 -13.93
CA ILE A 223 -7.53 12.74 -14.27
C ILE A 223 -8.38 12.81 -13.00
N ILE A 224 -8.33 11.78 -12.15
CA ILE A 224 -9.09 11.75 -10.89
C ILE A 224 -8.71 12.96 -10.01
N LYS A 225 -7.41 13.24 -9.88
CA LYS A 225 -6.93 14.31 -9.01
C LYS A 225 -7.14 15.71 -9.59
N SER A 226 -6.88 15.91 -10.87
CA SER A 226 -6.83 17.26 -11.47
C SER A 226 -8.11 17.64 -12.22
N ILE A 227 -8.76 16.68 -12.88
CA ILE A 227 -9.96 16.95 -13.68
C ILE A 227 -11.23 16.69 -12.88
N MET A 228 -11.28 15.58 -12.15
CA MET A 228 -12.44 15.27 -11.27
C MET A 228 -12.33 15.97 -9.91
N GLY A 229 -11.16 16.54 -9.58
CA GLY A 229 -10.95 17.30 -8.35
C GLY A 229 -10.88 16.44 -7.07
N PHE A 230 -10.82 15.11 -7.18
CA PHE A 230 -10.82 14.22 -6.02
C PHE A 230 -9.43 14.19 -5.36
N ARG A 231 -9.29 14.94 -4.27
CA ARG A 231 -8.01 15.12 -3.54
C ARG A 231 -8.05 14.64 -2.09
N ARG A 232 -9.23 14.49 -1.52
CA ARG A 232 -9.46 14.09 -0.12
C ARG A 232 -10.77 13.30 -0.05
N PHE A 233 -10.82 12.35 0.87
CA PHE A 233 -12.06 11.67 1.23
C PHE A 233 -12.94 12.59 2.07
N SER A 234 -14.24 12.47 1.87
CA SER A 234 -15.27 13.22 2.60
C SER A 234 -15.79 12.42 3.79
N LEU A 235 -15.71 11.09 3.71
CA LEU A 235 -16.17 10.17 4.73
C LEU A 235 -15.01 9.65 5.60
N ARG A 236 -15.38 9.14 6.78
CA ARG A 236 -14.47 8.55 7.78
C ARG A 236 -14.84 7.09 8.03
N GLY A 237 -13.86 6.27 8.39
CA GLY A 237 -13.99 4.83 8.53
C GLY A 237 -13.77 4.09 7.21
N LEU A 238 -13.11 2.93 7.31
CA LEU A 238 -12.61 2.19 6.15
C LEU A 238 -13.74 1.82 5.17
N ALA A 239 -14.87 1.33 5.68
CA ALA A 239 -16.01 0.93 4.85
C ALA A 239 -16.54 2.09 3.99
N LYS A 240 -16.73 3.27 4.59
CA LYS A 240 -17.26 4.44 3.88
C LYS A 240 -16.27 5.00 2.87
N VAL A 241 -14.99 5.03 3.24
CA VAL A 241 -13.89 5.45 2.35
C VAL A 241 -13.77 4.50 1.15
N THR A 242 -13.91 3.19 1.37
CA THR A 242 -13.95 2.19 0.29
C THR A 242 -15.13 2.44 -0.67
N THR A 243 -16.32 2.73 -0.14
CA THR A 243 -17.46 3.11 -0.98
C THR A 243 -17.21 4.38 -1.78
N GLU A 244 -16.68 5.43 -1.14
CA GLU A 244 -16.33 6.69 -1.80
C GLU A 244 -15.30 6.46 -2.93
N TRP A 245 -14.27 5.64 -2.68
CA TRP A 245 -13.28 5.30 -3.71
C TRP A 245 -13.87 4.53 -4.88
N THR A 246 -14.76 3.58 -4.60
CA THR A 246 -15.47 2.81 -5.62
C THR A 246 -16.33 3.71 -6.50
N LEU A 247 -17.04 4.67 -5.91
CA LEU A 247 -17.84 5.66 -6.63
C LEU A 247 -16.98 6.56 -7.52
N VAL A 248 -15.82 6.99 -7.03
CA VAL A 248 -14.86 7.78 -7.83
C VAL A 248 -14.35 6.98 -9.02
N ALA A 249 -13.98 5.71 -8.82
CA ALA A 249 -13.54 4.84 -9.90
C ALA A 249 -14.65 4.59 -10.94
N LEU A 250 -15.89 4.39 -10.50
CA LEU A 250 -17.04 4.26 -11.38
C LEU A 250 -17.27 5.54 -12.19
N ALA A 251 -17.25 6.71 -11.55
CA ALA A 251 -17.42 7.99 -12.23
C ALA A 251 -16.31 8.24 -13.27
N TYR A 252 -15.06 7.87 -12.94
CA TYR A 252 -13.96 7.89 -13.89
C TYR A 252 -14.24 6.98 -15.09
N ASN A 253 -14.65 5.73 -14.85
CA ASN A 253 -14.96 4.77 -15.90
C ASN A 253 -16.09 5.26 -16.81
N CYS A 254 -17.19 5.80 -16.27
CA CYS A 254 -18.26 6.38 -17.07
C CYS A 254 -17.75 7.50 -17.97
N LYS A 255 -16.93 8.41 -17.43
CA LYS A 255 -16.31 9.49 -18.20
C LYS A 255 -15.37 8.96 -19.30
N ARG A 256 -14.62 7.89 -19.02
CA ARG A 256 -13.69 7.27 -19.98
C ARG A 256 -14.45 6.54 -21.08
N MET A 257 -15.47 5.75 -20.75
CA MET A 257 -16.31 5.02 -21.71
C MET A 257 -17.01 5.98 -22.68
N ALA A 258 -17.55 7.10 -22.19
CA ALA A 258 -18.16 8.11 -23.06
C ALA A 258 -17.19 8.68 -24.10
N ARG A 259 -15.88 8.70 -23.81
CA ARG A 259 -14.84 9.13 -24.75
C ARG A 259 -14.42 8.02 -25.72
N LEU A 260 -14.39 6.77 -25.25
CA LEU A 260 -14.10 5.61 -26.08
C LEU A 260 -15.21 5.32 -27.10
N GLN A 261 -16.48 5.60 -26.75
CA GLN A 261 -17.62 5.41 -27.66
C GLN A 261 -17.72 6.46 -28.76
N THR A 262 -17.15 7.65 -28.54
CA THR A 262 -17.15 8.75 -29.52
C THR A 262 -15.97 8.69 -30.50
N ALA A 263 -15.11 7.68 -30.39
CA ALA A 263 -13.96 7.44 -31.27
C ALA A 263 -14.23 6.25 -32.18
#